data_AF-A0A7J9C7A0-F1
#
_entry.id   AF-A0A7J9C7A0-F1
#
_cell.length_a   1.000
_cell.length_b   1.000
_cell.length_c   1.000
_cell.angle_alpha   90.00
_cell.angle_beta   90.00
_cell.angle_gamma   90.00
#
_symmetry.space_group_name_H-M   'P 1'
#
loop_
_entity.id
_entity.type
_entity.pdbx_description
1 polymer ?
#
loop_
_entity_poly.entity_id
_entity_poly.type
_entity_poly.pdbx_seq_one_letter_code
_entity_poly.pdbx_strand_id
1 'polypeptide(L)' 'MLINNLRNGLATVNNIVEVRMIHEWFYKSWEVKCRYILKDSNKVANCLAKEAEGRMNQLLFLMTHHRI' A
#
# COMPACT_ATOMS: atom_id res chain seq x y z
N MET A 1 -11.17 -5.76 -7.00
CA MET A 1 -10.29 -6.65 -7.80
C MET A 1 -8.91 -6.83 -7.15
N LEU A 2 -8.17 -5.75 -6.84
CA LEU A 2 -6.82 -5.84 -6.25
C LEU A 2 -6.73 -6.63 -4.94
N ILE A 3 -7.61 -6.36 -3.96
CA ILE A 3 -7.60 -7.08 -2.67
C ILE A 3 -7.82 -8.59 -2.86
N ASN A 4 -8.67 -8.99 -3.80
CA ASN A 4 -8.90 -10.41 -4.10
C ASN A 4 -7.66 -11.03 -4.77
N ASN A 5 -6.99 -10.29 -5.66
CA ASN A 5 -5.73 -10.74 -6.28
C ASN A 5 -4.59 -10.90 -5.25
N LEU A 6 -4.54 -10.03 -4.24
CA LEU A 6 -3.60 -10.12 -3.12
C LEU A 6 -3.92 -11.29 -2.18
N ARG A 7 -5.19 -11.69 -2.04
CA ARG A 7 -5.60 -12.81 -1.18
C ARG A 7 -5.46 -14.19 -1.84
N ASN A 8 -5.67 -14.27 -3.16
CA ASN A 8 -5.75 -15.54 -3.86
C ASN A 8 -4.39 -16.00 -4.44
N GLY A 9 -3.28 -15.41 -4.02
CA GLY A 9 -1.93 -15.81 -4.48
C GLY A 9 -1.56 -15.36 -5.91
N LEU A 10 -2.52 -14.90 -6.72
CA LEU A 10 -2.30 -14.43 -8.09
C LEU A 10 -1.33 -13.24 -8.18
N ALA A 11 -1.15 -12.51 -7.09
CA ALA A 11 -0.17 -11.43 -7.01
C ALA A 11 1.28 -11.91 -7.07
N THR A 12 1.58 -13.18 -6.79
CA THR A 12 2.96 -13.74 -6.86
C THR A 12 3.52 -13.80 -8.28
N VAL A 13 2.67 -14.07 -9.27
CA VAL A 13 3.05 -14.18 -10.69
C VAL A 13 2.83 -12.89 -11.47
N ASN A 14 2.50 -11.80 -10.78
CA ASN A 14 2.28 -10.50 -11.41
C ASN A 14 3.60 -9.94 -11.95
N ASN A 15 3.59 -9.32 -13.14
CA ASN A 15 4.78 -8.73 -13.74
C ASN A 15 5.23 -7.43 -13.02
N ILE A 16 4.33 -6.75 -12.31
CA ILE A 16 4.61 -5.54 -11.52
C ILE A 16 5.28 -5.93 -10.20
N VAL A 17 6.49 -5.41 -9.97
CA VAL A 17 7.31 -5.71 -8.78
C VAL A 17 6.59 -5.29 -7.49
N GLU A 18 5.99 -4.11 -7.48
CA GLU A 18 5.29 -3.53 -6.34
C GLU A 18 4.14 -4.41 -5.89
N VAL A 19 3.41 -5.02 -6.84
CA VAL A 19 2.31 -5.94 -6.54
C VAL A 19 2.83 -7.21 -5.85
N ARG A 20 3.98 -7.74 -6.28
CA ARG A 20 4.64 -8.89 -5.61
C ARG A 20 5.11 -8.52 -4.21
N MET A 21 5.72 -7.36 -4.02
CA MET A 21 6.18 -6.89 -2.69
C MET A 21 5.02 -6.71 -1.70
N ILE A 22 3.90 -6.14 -2.15
CA ILE A 22 2.70 -5.99 -1.31
C ILE A 22 2.16 -7.37 -0.91
N HIS A 23 2.14 -8.33 -1.85
CA HIS A 23 1.73 -9.70 -1.54
C HIS A 23 2.63 -10.39 -0.51
N GLU A 24 3.95 -10.27 -0.65
CA GLU A 24 4.90 -10.82 0.32
C GLU A 24 4.72 -10.20 1.71
N TRP A 25 4.56 -8.88 1.79
CA TRP A 25 4.31 -8.20 3.06
C TRP A 25 2.99 -8.64 3.71
N PHE A 26 1.93 -8.75 2.89
CA PHE A 26 0.61 -9.22 3.33
C PHE A 26 0.65 -10.64 3.88
N TYR A 27 1.46 -11.53 3.28
CA TYR A 27 1.61 -12.91 3.73
C TYR A 27 2.52 -13.05 4.96
N LYS A 28 3.53 -12.17 5.11
CA LYS A 28 4.43 -12.15 6.28
C LYS A 28 3.76 -11.60 7.53
N SER A 29 2.79 -10.70 7.39
CA SER A 29 2.12 -10.02 8.51
C SER A 29 0.66 -10.45 8.61
N TRP A 30 0.41 -11.57 9.30
CA TRP A 30 -0.92 -12.18 9.49
C TRP A 30 -1.98 -11.24 10.12
N GLU A 31 -1.55 -10.13 10.71
CA GLU A 31 -2.41 -9.14 11.36
C GLU A 31 -2.99 -8.09 10.38
N VAL A 32 -2.49 -7.99 9.15
CA VAL A 32 -2.91 -6.95 8.21
C VAL A 32 -4.27 -7.28 7.60
N LYS A 33 -5.31 -6.55 8.01
CA LYS A 33 -6.66 -6.66 7.44
C LYS A 33 -6.90 -5.59 6.38
N CYS A 34 -7.03 -5.99 5.11
CA CYS A 34 -7.43 -5.08 4.04
C CYS A 34 -8.95 -4.90 3.98
N ARG A 35 -9.40 -3.65 3.81
CA ARG A 35 -10.79 -3.28 3.51
C ARG A 35 -10.80 -2.31 2.33
N TYR A 36 -11.75 -2.51 1.41
CA TYR A 36 -12.02 -1.53 0.37
C TYR A 36 -12.87 -0.40 0.94
N ILE A 37 -12.44 0.84 0.75
CA ILE A 37 -13.15 2.05 1.16
C ILE A 37 -13.26 2.95 -0.06
N LEU A 38 -14.43 3.54 -0.28
CA LEU A 38 -14.64 4.49 -1.37
C LEU A 38 -13.79 5.74 -1.14
N LYS A 39 -13.27 6.31 -2.23
CA LYS A 39 -12.39 7.49 -2.21
C LYS A 39 -12.98 8.65 -1.40
N ASP A 40 -14.26 8.93 -1.61
CA ASP A 40 -14.95 10.05 -0.95
C ASP A 40 -15.27 9.78 0.52
N SER A 41 -15.22 8.52 0.94
CA SER A 41 -15.39 8.11 2.32
C SER A 41 -14.12 8.27 3.16
N ASN A 42 -12.94 8.39 2.53
CA ASN A 42 -11.67 8.62 3.22
C ASN A 42 -11.03 9.96 2.79
N LYS A 43 -11.68 11.05 3.20
CA LYS A 43 -11.31 12.42 2.83
C LYS A 43 -9.87 12.76 3.22
N VAL A 44 -9.40 12.33 4.39
CA VAL A 44 -8.04 12.63 4.88
C VAL A 44 -6.99 11.96 3.98
N ALA A 45 -7.12 10.66 3.72
CA ALA A 45 -6.18 9.97 2.84
C ALA A 45 -6.21 10.54 1.42
N ASN A 46 -7.39 10.94 0.92
CA ASN A 46 -7.53 11.56 -0.38
C ASN A 46 -6.84 12.94 -0.47
N CYS A 47 -6.95 13.78 0.57
CA CYS A 47 -6.23 15.04 0.64
C CYS A 47 -4.72 14.81 0.67
N LEU A 48 -4.25 13.88 1.50
CA LEU A 48 -2.82 13.53 1.57
C LEU A 48 -2.29 13.03 0.22
N ALA A 49 -3.04 12.20 -0.49
CA ALA A 49 -2.66 11.71 -1.81
C ALA A 49 -2.54 12.85 -2.83
N LYS A 50 -3.49 13.78 -2.88
CA LYS A 50 -3.44 14.96 -3.77
C LYS A 50 -2.24 15.86 -3.46
N GLU A 51 -1.99 16.09 -2.18
CA GLU A 51 -0.86 16.88 -1.69
C GLU A 51 0.49 16.20 -1.96
N ALA A 52 0.54 14.87 -1.98
CA ALA A 52 1.72 14.09 -2.32
C ALA A 52 1.94 14.01 -3.83
N GLU A 53 0.88 13.92 -4.63
CA GLU A 53 0.94 13.95 -6.10
C GLU A 53 1.60 15.24 -6.60
N GLY A 54 1.30 16.39 -5.98
CA GLY A 54 1.99 17.66 -6.22
C GLY A 54 3.43 17.75 -5.69
N ARG A 55 3.83 16.83 -4.80
CA ARG A 55 5.14 16.80 -4.12
C ARG A 55 5.97 15.55 -4.41
N MET A 56 5.57 14.68 -5.35
CA MET A 56 6.28 13.42 -5.66
C MET A 56 7.71 13.64 -6.17
N ASN A 57 8.11 14.85 -6.53
CA ASN A 57 9.51 15.22 -6.76
C ASN A 57 10.35 15.36 -5.47
N GLN A 58 9.77 15.23 -4.27
CA GLN A 58 10.40 15.60 -2.99
C GLN A 58 10.27 14.55 -1.86
N LEU A 59 9.69 13.37 -2.08
CA LEU A 59 9.61 12.35 -1.02
C LEU A 59 10.96 11.62 -0.81
N LEU A 60 11.81 12.27 -0.02
CA LEU A 60 12.93 11.65 0.69
C LEU A 60 12.37 10.69 1.76
N PHE A 61 12.85 9.44 1.79
CA PHE A 61 12.48 8.44 2.80
C PHE A 61 12.87 8.91 4.21
N LEU A 62 11.90 9.25 5.06
CA LEU A 62 12.12 9.38 6.50
C LEU A 62 11.80 8.03 7.17
N MET A 63 12.80 7.15 7.26
CA MET A 63 12.74 5.96 8.11
C MET A 63 13.09 6.38 9.54
N THR A 64 12.10 6.50 10.43
CA THR A 64 12.37 6.64 11.86
C THR A 64 12.81 5.31 12.42
N HIS A 65 14.11 5.22 12.72
CA HIS A 65 14.77 4.09 13.34
C HIS A 65 14.45 4.09 14.84
N HIS A 66 13.43 3.35 15.29
CA HIS A 66 13.26 3.07 16.71
C HIS A 66 14.13 1.87 17.10
N ARG A 67 15.28 2.16 17.72
CA ARG A 67 16.04 1.19 18.53
C ARG A 67 15.33 1.01 19.87
N ILE A 68 15.07 -0.24 20.24
CA ILE A 68 14.98 -0.69 21.64
C ILE A 68 16.25 -1.52 21.88
#